data_AF-A0A7S1EWR7-F1
#
_entry.id   AF-A0A7S1EWR7-F1
#
_cell.length_a   1.000
_cell.length_b   1.000
_cell.length_c   1.000
_cell.angle_alpha   90.00
_cell.angle_beta   90.00
_cell.angle_gamma   90.00
#
_symmetry.space_group_name_H-M   'P 1'
#
loop_
_entity.id
_entity.type
_entity.pdbx_description
1 polymer ?
#
loop_
_entity_poly.entity_id
_entity_poly.type
_entity_poly.pdbx_seq_one_letter_code
_entity_poly.pdbx_strand_id
1 'polypeptide(L)'
;TKTSMNFFMWMKLEDAHQNLYRTQMDMKYRQSLAPAASRPKCEKLLQGGLLLCLLFVLIIGPVTYFSTLNIFLSDNPVVSGRLDVTLWVKTHPGASRLVTRLYKSERTTVQNISAAEFLGSRSELAQHLQSSTLQVVTFPPASDNLWMVSSPLRSDFARHLGIQQCDVESGDCPNVGIEFMYSFARSSSPIASKTQSNVVLKLPQVKKIAALFNPTTQDVAINVSLPAAFAPAFHPWVELDSTSDIKLPNSDHTQNEAHLSYRPGDLMTGLGFWEVDNKMSPQSGVGFRIASSMVPPVSRSGRSSQSGTVIGLYLGVIWSIGKILRMTFAGISQRMIFQELSDTELLRDLCNGIYIARINGDLVTEYTLYYELVHIYRSPELLFEVSKGKQPLAYLGYWSHRDNTPNLWPGSFAAHGRLCDESLRLRRGSSQ
;
A
#
# COMPACT_ATOMS: atom_id res chain seq x y z
N THR A 1 -40.46 -26.91 -8.29
CA THR A 1 -41.30 -27.30 -9.44
C THR A 1 -41.31 -28.81 -9.55
N LYS A 2 -42.45 -29.43 -9.88
CA LYS A 2 -42.49 -30.86 -10.22
C LYS A 2 -41.97 -30.99 -11.66
N THR A 3 -41.02 -31.90 -11.90
CA THR A 3 -40.32 -32.07 -13.18
C THR A 3 -39.94 -33.54 -13.33
N SER A 4 -39.99 -34.08 -14.56
CA SER A 4 -39.49 -35.43 -14.86
C SER A 4 -37.97 -35.49 -15.06
N MET A 5 -37.32 -34.33 -15.20
CA MET A 5 -35.88 -34.21 -15.45
C MET A 5 -35.03 -34.12 -14.18
N ASN A 6 -33.83 -34.72 -14.22
CA ASN A 6 -32.80 -34.56 -13.18
C ASN A 6 -32.04 -33.23 -13.34
N PHE A 7 -31.28 -32.80 -12.32
CA PHE A 7 -30.57 -31.51 -12.26
C PHE A 7 -29.68 -31.26 -13.49
N PHE A 8 -28.87 -32.25 -13.91
CA PHE A 8 -27.99 -32.09 -15.08
C PHE A 8 -28.76 -31.98 -16.40
N MET A 9 -29.92 -32.62 -16.53
CA MET A 9 -30.78 -32.47 -17.71
C MET A 9 -31.35 -31.07 -17.77
N TRP A 10 -31.78 -30.54 -16.62
CA TRP A 10 -32.24 -29.17 -16.50
C TRP A 10 -31.16 -28.14 -16.84
N MET A 11 -29.94 -28.31 -16.30
CA MET A 11 -28.80 -27.43 -16.63
C MET A 11 -28.48 -27.42 -18.14
N LYS A 12 -28.58 -28.57 -18.81
CA LYS A 12 -28.38 -28.68 -20.27
C LYS A 12 -29.50 -27.99 -21.06
N LEU A 13 -30.76 -28.16 -20.64
CA LEU A 13 -31.89 -27.47 -21.27
C LEU A 13 -31.74 -25.95 -21.17
N GLU A 14 -31.38 -25.45 -19.99
CA GLU A 14 -31.20 -24.02 -19.74
C GLU A 14 -30.04 -23.45 -20.58
N ASP A 15 -28.88 -24.11 -20.60
CA ASP A 15 -27.74 -23.69 -21.43
C ASP A 15 -28.09 -23.72 -22.93
N ALA A 16 -28.79 -24.77 -23.40
CA ALA A 16 -29.24 -24.85 -24.79
C ALA A 16 -30.20 -23.70 -25.15
N HIS A 17 -31.20 -23.42 -24.31
CA HIS A 17 -32.17 -22.34 -24.54
C HIS A 17 -31.50 -20.96 -24.58
N GLN A 18 -30.59 -20.68 -23.64
CA GLN A 18 -29.83 -19.43 -23.61
C GLN A 18 -28.91 -19.28 -24.83
N ASN A 19 -28.23 -20.36 -25.24
CA ASN A 19 -27.36 -20.34 -26.41
C ASN A 19 -28.16 -20.12 -27.70
N LEU A 20 -29.31 -20.79 -27.87
CA LEU A 20 -30.20 -20.56 -29.02
C LEU A 20 -30.69 -19.11 -29.07
N TYR A 21 -31.08 -18.52 -27.94
CA TYR A 21 -31.50 -17.12 -27.87
C TYR A 21 -30.37 -16.16 -28.25
N ARG A 22 -29.16 -16.38 -27.74
CA ARG A 22 -27.97 -15.58 -28.09
C ARG A 22 -27.67 -15.67 -29.59
N THR A 23 -27.67 -16.86 -30.16
CA THR A 23 -27.47 -17.09 -31.60
C THR A 23 -28.54 -16.38 -32.42
N GLN A 24 -29.81 -16.44 -31.99
CA GLN A 24 -30.90 -15.74 -32.67
C GLN A 24 -30.66 -14.22 -32.73
N MET A 25 -30.25 -13.61 -31.62
CA MET A 25 -29.99 -12.18 -31.56
C MET A 25 -28.76 -11.79 -32.37
N ASP A 26 -27.70 -12.59 -32.35
CA ASP A 26 -26.51 -12.37 -33.18
C ASP A 26 -26.85 -12.46 -34.68
N MET A 27 -27.65 -13.46 -35.09
CA MET A 27 -28.13 -13.58 -36.48
C MET A 27 -29.00 -12.39 -36.89
N LYS A 28 -29.94 -11.94 -36.04
CA LYS A 28 -30.76 -10.74 -36.29
C LYS A 28 -29.90 -9.47 -36.42
N TYR A 29 -28.88 -9.32 -35.57
CA TYR A 29 -27.93 -8.21 -35.69
C TYR A 29 -27.19 -8.28 -37.03
N ARG A 30 -26.65 -9.44 -37.41
CA ARG A 30 -25.94 -9.63 -38.68
C ARG A 30 -26.82 -9.35 -39.91
N GLN A 31 -28.09 -9.74 -39.89
CA GLN A 31 -29.06 -9.46 -40.96
C GLN A 31 -29.34 -7.97 -41.15
N SER A 32 -29.23 -7.17 -40.09
CA SER A 32 -29.47 -5.72 -40.17
C SER A 32 -28.37 -4.95 -40.91
N LEU A 33 -27.22 -5.58 -41.14
CA LEU A 33 -26.12 -5.00 -41.93
C LEU A 33 -26.17 -5.50 -43.38
N ALA A 34 -25.75 -4.64 -44.30
CA ALA A 34 -25.59 -5.02 -45.70
C ALA A 34 -24.52 -6.13 -45.84
N PRO A 35 -24.74 -7.10 -46.74
CA PRO A 35 -23.81 -8.19 -46.94
C PRO A 35 -22.46 -7.66 -47.45
N ALA A 36 -21.38 -8.25 -46.96
CA ALA A 36 -20.00 -7.85 -47.27
C ALA A 36 -19.66 -6.36 -46.99
N ALA A 37 -20.48 -5.64 -46.22
CA ALA A 37 -20.18 -4.27 -45.83
C ALA A 37 -19.14 -4.20 -44.70
N SER A 38 -18.32 -3.14 -44.71
CA SER A 38 -17.38 -2.87 -43.63
C SER A 38 -18.09 -2.66 -42.31
N ARG A 39 -17.61 -3.32 -41.25
CA ARG A 39 -18.16 -3.15 -39.89
C ARG A 39 -17.89 -1.73 -39.37
N PRO A 40 -18.86 -1.12 -38.65
CA PRO A 40 -18.73 0.24 -38.13
C PRO A 40 -17.48 0.38 -37.25
N LYS A 41 -16.76 1.50 -37.41
CA LYS A 41 -15.51 1.75 -36.68
C LYS A 41 -15.71 1.82 -35.16
N CYS A 42 -16.86 2.33 -34.70
CA CYS A 42 -17.18 2.40 -33.28
C CYS A 42 -17.32 1.02 -32.63
N GLU A 43 -17.84 0.02 -33.34
CA GLU A 43 -17.92 -1.35 -32.80
C GLU A 43 -16.52 -1.90 -32.54
N LYS A 44 -15.60 -1.70 -33.49
CA LYS A 44 -14.19 -2.10 -33.35
C LYS A 44 -13.50 -1.36 -32.20
N LEU A 45 -13.74 -0.05 -32.09
CA LEU A 45 -13.15 0.78 -31.05
C LEU A 45 -13.70 0.45 -29.68
N LEU A 46 -15.01 0.23 -29.56
CA LEU A 46 -15.66 -0.06 -28.28
C LEU A 46 -15.32 -1.47 -27.80
N GLN A 47 -15.42 -2.48 -28.66
CA GLN A 47 -15.12 -3.87 -28.28
C GLN A 47 -13.63 -4.07 -27.99
N GLY A 48 -12.75 -3.63 -28.89
CA GLY A 48 -11.31 -3.75 -28.72
C GLY A 48 -10.76 -2.80 -27.65
N GLY A 49 -11.24 -1.56 -27.63
CA GLY A 49 -10.82 -0.55 -26.66
C GLY A 49 -11.28 -0.88 -25.24
N LEU A 50 -12.52 -1.33 -25.05
CA LEU A 50 -12.99 -1.74 -23.71
C LEU A 50 -12.20 -2.95 -23.20
N LEU A 51 -11.90 -3.93 -24.06
CA LEU A 51 -11.08 -5.08 -23.69
C LEU A 51 -9.65 -4.66 -23.32
N LEU A 52 -9.04 -3.75 -24.08
CA LEU A 52 -7.70 -3.23 -23.80
C LEU A 52 -7.68 -2.40 -22.52
N CYS A 53 -8.63 -1.50 -22.31
CA CYS A 53 -8.76 -0.71 -21.09
C CYS A 53 -8.97 -1.61 -19.87
N LEU A 54 -9.83 -2.63 -19.96
CA LEU A 54 -10.04 -3.59 -18.89
C LEU A 54 -8.75 -4.35 -18.56
N LEU A 55 -8.01 -4.80 -19.58
CA LEU A 55 -6.72 -5.48 -19.39
C LEU A 55 -5.69 -4.55 -18.73
N PHE A 56 -5.63 -3.28 -19.16
CA PHE A 56 -4.74 -2.28 -18.60
C PHE A 56 -5.03 -2.04 -17.11
N VAL A 57 -6.30 -1.82 -16.74
CA VAL A 57 -6.72 -1.64 -15.34
C VAL A 57 -6.41 -2.89 -14.51
N LEU A 58 -6.63 -4.08 -15.06
CA LEU A 58 -6.38 -5.34 -14.36
C LEU A 58 -4.90 -5.63 -14.13
N ILE A 59 -4.01 -5.21 -15.03
CA ILE A 59 -2.57 -5.37 -14.87
C ILE A 59 -1.98 -4.26 -13.98
N ILE A 60 -2.37 -3.00 -14.20
CA ILE A 60 -1.73 -1.85 -13.55
C ILE A 60 -2.38 -1.49 -12.23
N GLY A 61 -3.69 -1.68 -12.07
CA GLY A 61 -4.42 -1.35 -10.84
C GLY A 61 -3.83 -1.97 -9.57
N PRO A 62 -3.49 -3.27 -9.55
CA PRO A 62 -2.81 -3.87 -8.41
C PRO A 62 -1.43 -3.27 -8.15
N VAL A 63 -0.65 -2.96 -9.21
CA VAL A 63 0.68 -2.37 -9.06
C VAL A 63 0.59 -0.96 -8.46
N THR A 64 -0.33 -0.13 -8.92
CA THR A 64 -0.50 1.22 -8.37
C THR A 64 -0.93 1.20 -6.91
N TYR A 65 -1.75 0.22 -6.50
CA TYR A 65 -2.17 0.09 -5.11
C TYR A 65 -1.04 -0.32 -4.16
N PHE A 66 -0.13 -1.19 -4.59
CA PHE A 66 0.95 -1.70 -3.72
C PHE A 66 2.32 -1.03 -3.92
N SER A 67 2.47 -0.20 -4.94
CA SER A 67 3.72 0.51 -5.23
C SER A 67 3.85 1.82 -4.44
N THR A 68 5.04 2.42 -4.46
CA THR A 68 5.30 3.79 -3.99
C THR A 68 4.51 4.85 -4.77
N LEU A 69 3.93 4.47 -5.92
CA LEU A 69 2.98 5.28 -6.69
C LEU A 69 1.52 5.13 -6.18
N ASN A 70 1.32 4.63 -4.96
CA ASN A 70 -0.01 4.57 -4.38
C ASN A 70 -0.57 5.98 -4.17
N ILE A 71 -1.69 6.26 -4.83
CA ILE A 71 -2.41 7.54 -4.74
C ILE A 71 -3.09 7.68 -3.37
N PHE A 72 -3.32 6.56 -2.68
CA PHE A 72 -3.94 6.47 -1.36
C PHE A 72 -2.87 6.32 -0.26
N LEU A 73 -1.99 7.31 -0.13
CA LEU A 73 -1.08 7.39 1.01
C LEU A 73 -1.85 7.69 2.29
N SER A 74 -1.43 7.06 3.39
CA SER A 74 -2.01 7.30 4.71
C SER A 74 -0.97 7.90 5.65
N ASP A 75 -1.47 8.75 6.55
CA ASP A 75 -0.66 9.38 7.59
C ASP A 75 -0.02 8.32 8.51
N ASN A 76 1.23 8.56 8.87
CA ASN A 76 2.00 7.69 9.76
C ASN A 76 2.57 8.49 10.94
N PRO A 77 1.70 9.06 11.79
CA PRO A 77 2.13 9.89 12.90
C PRO A 77 2.94 9.09 13.92
N VAL A 78 3.86 9.79 14.57
CA VAL A 78 4.56 9.31 15.76
C VAL A 78 3.58 9.34 16.93
N VAL A 79 3.49 8.21 17.64
CA VAL A 79 2.59 8.03 18.79
C VAL A 79 3.35 8.20 20.10
N SER A 80 4.58 7.70 20.16
CA SER A 80 5.44 7.83 21.33
C SER A 80 6.91 7.84 20.93
N GLY A 81 7.74 8.39 21.81
CA GLY A 81 9.19 8.32 21.69
C GLY A 81 9.84 7.81 22.96
N ARG A 82 11.09 7.39 22.84
CA ARG A 82 11.96 7.10 23.98
C ARG A 82 13.29 7.81 23.78
N LEU A 83 13.79 8.42 24.85
CA LEU A 83 15.10 9.08 24.88
C LEU A 83 15.91 8.54 26.06
N ASP A 84 17.08 8.02 25.74
CA ASP A 84 18.04 7.46 26.68
C ASP A 84 19.38 8.19 26.53
N VAL A 85 19.95 8.60 27.66
CA VAL A 85 21.30 9.18 27.72
C VAL A 85 22.18 8.30 28.59
N THR A 86 23.24 7.77 28.00
CA THR A 86 24.17 6.85 28.66
C THR A 86 25.56 7.47 28.76
N LEU A 87 26.14 7.40 29.95
CA LEU A 87 27.55 7.72 30.19
C LEU A 87 28.36 6.44 30.05
N TRP A 88 29.45 6.51 29.31
CA TRP A 88 30.38 5.41 29.18
C TRP A 88 31.82 5.85 29.44
N VAL A 89 32.61 4.93 29.99
CA VAL A 89 34.05 5.09 30.24
C VAL A 89 34.77 3.90 29.62
N LYS A 90 35.81 4.14 28.82
CA LYS A 90 36.70 3.07 28.35
C LYS A 90 37.66 2.70 29.48
N THR A 91 37.71 1.41 29.80
CA THR A 91 38.52 0.86 30.90
C THR A 91 39.98 0.60 30.46
N HIS A 92 40.19 0.11 29.23
CA HIS A 92 41.51 -0.08 28.60
C HIS A 92 41.39 -0.10 27.06
N PRO A 93 42.48 0.12 26.30
CA PRO A 93 42.48 -0.01 24.84
C PRO A 93 42.27 -1.49 24.43
N GLY A 94 41.01 -1.89 24.26
CA GLY A 94 40.60 -3.24 23.84
C GLY A 94 39.56 -3.93 24.73
N ALA A 95 39.22 -3.37 25.90
CA ALA A 95 38.30 -3.99 26.87
C ALA A 95 36.96 -3.24 27.00
N SER A 96 35.98 -3.94 27.59
CA SER A 96 34.59 -3.55 27.85
C SER A 96 34.40 -2.11 28.35
N ARG A 97 33.36 -1.43 27.84
CA ARG A 97 32.97 -0.09 28.30
C ARG A 97 32.16 -0.20 29.59
N LEU A 98 32.52 0.58 30.60
CA LEU A 98 31.69 0.75 31.80
C LEU A 98 30.57 1.74 31.45
N VAL A 99 29.31 1.38 31.69
CA VAL A 99 28.15 2.18 31.27
C VAL A 99 27.20 2.42 32.43
N THR A 100 26.72 3.65 32.56
CA THR A 100 25.58 3.98 33.43
C THR A 100 24.59 4.84 32.66
N ARG A 101 23.30 4.62 32.88
CA ARG A 101 22.25 5.45 32.29
C ARG A 101 22.05 6.68 33.18
N LEU A 102 22.10 7.86 32.58
CA LEU A 102 21.92 9.13 33.29
C LEU A 102 20.46 9.56 33.20
N TYR A 103 19.91 9.58 31.99
CA TYR A 103 18.55 10.02 31.73
C TYR A 103 17.77 8.96 30.96
N LYS A 104 16.49 8.78 31.34
CA LYS A 104 15.53 7.96 30.63
C LYS A 104 14.18 8.66 30.63
N SER A 105 13.58 8.80 29.45
CA SER A 105 12.19 9.24 29.33
C SER A 105 11.42 8.41 28.30
N GLU A 106 10.28 7.90 28.72
CA GLU A 106 9.26 7.27 27.86
C GLU A 106 8.00 8.13 27.72
N ARG A 107 7.90 9.22 28.51
CA ARG A 107 6.83 10.20 28.39
C ARG A 107 7.18 11.20 27.31
N THR A 108 6.31 11.28 26.30
CA THR A 108 6.46 12.25 25.21
C THR A 108 5.17 13.01 24.98
N THR A 109 5.30 14.31 24.78
CA THR A 109 4.22 15.14 24.26
C THR A 109 4.42 15.29 22.76
N VAL A 110 3.41 14.88 21.98
CA VAL A 110 3.43 14.96 20.52
C VAL A 110 2.45 16.05 20.08
N GLN A 111 2.92 16.99 19.28
CA GLN A 111 2.11 18.08 18.73
C GLN A 111 2.27 18.14 17.22
N ASN A 112 1.16 18.33 16.50
CA ASN A 112 1.17 18.51 15.06
C ASN A 112 1.58 19.94 14.73
N ILE A 113 2.42 20.11 13.70
CA ILE A 113 2.94 21.42 13.30
C ILE A 113 2.67 21.68 11.83
N SER A 114 2.41 22.94 11.51
CA SER A 114 2.21 23.37 10.13
C SER A 114 3.52 23.36 9.33
N ALA A 115 3.45 23.14 8.02
CA ALA A 115 4.64 23.14 7.16
C ALA A 115 5.45 24.44 7.25
N ALA A 116 4.78 25.60 7.40
CA ALA A 116 5.44 26.90 7.51
C ALA A 116 6.29 27.01 8.80
N GLU A 117 5.75 26.54 9.92
CA GLU A 117 6.45 26.54 11.21
C GLU A 117 7.57 25.48 11.27
N PHE A 118 7.37 24.34 10.59
CA PHE A 118 8.37 23.29 10.48
C PHE A 118 9.60 23.72 9.66
N LEU A 119 9.35 24.29 8.47
CA LEU A 119 10.36 24.67 7.48
C LEU A 119 11.10 25.97 7.86
N GLY A 120 10.45 26.86 8.62
CA GLY A 120 10.99 28.20 8.88
C GLY A 120 11.37 28.90 7.58
N SER A 121 12.65 29.28 7.43
CA SER A 121 13.17 29.95 6.22
C SER A 121 13.59 29.00 5.07
N ARG A 122 13.42 27.68 5.21
CA ARG A 122 13.97 26.69 4.26
C ARG A 122 12.92 26.20 3.25
N SER A 123 12.60 27.02 2.26
CA SER A 123 11.58 26.71 1.24
C SER A 123 11.95 25.55 0.30
N GLU A 124 13.23 25.23 0.14
CA GLU A 124 13.71 24.16 -0.75
C GLU A 124 13.32 22.75 -0.28
N LEU A 125 13.17 22.56 1.04
CA LEU A 125 12.75 21.28 1.64
C LEU A 125 11.24 21.06 1.54
N ALA A 126 10.47 22.08 1.15
CA ALA A 126 9.02 22.00 1.10
C ALA A 126 8.53 20.91 0.15
N GLN A 127 9.19 20.72 -1.00
CA GLN A 127 8.79 19.74 -2.02
C GLN A 127 9.02 18.29 -1.55
N HIS A 128 10.12 18.03 -0.84
CA HIS A 128 10.45 16.70 -0.30
C HIS A 128 9.54 16.30 0.87
N LEU A 129 9.00 17.29 1.59
CA LEU A 129 8.18 17.10 2.79
C LEU A 129 6.66 17.06 2.53
N GLN A 130 6.19 17.24 1.28
CA GLN A 130 4.76 17.24 0.95
C GLN A 130 4.06 15.90 1.26
N SER A 131 4.80 14.80 1.19
CA SER A 131 4.32 13.44 1.49
C SER A 131 4.71 12.97 2.89
N SER A 132 4.92 13.91 3.83
CA SER A 132 5.31 13.64 5.20
C SER A 132 4.36 14.27 6.22
N THR A 133 4.12 13.54 7.31
CA THR A 133 3.44 14.05 8.50
C THR A 133 4.45 14.79 9.38
N LEU A 134 4.13 16.04 9.73
CA LEU A 134 5.04 16.94 10.45
C LEU A 134 4.61 17.09 11.90
N GLN A 135 5.51 16.74 12.83
CA GLN A 135 5.22 16.75 14.26
C GLN A 135 6.42 17.23 15.08
N VAL A 136 6.15 17.76 16.27
CA VAL A 136 7.16 17.92 17.33
C VAL A 136 6.91 16.91 18.42
N VAL A 137 7.99 16.22 18.79
CA VAL A 137 8.02 15.29 19.91
C VAL A 137 8.90 15.89 20.99
N THR A 138 8.29 16.25 22.11
CA THR A 138 8.98 16.82 23.26
C THR A 138 9.07 15.80 24.40
N PHE A 139 10.28 15.66 24.93
CA PHE A 139 10.59 14.88 26.12
C PHE A 139 10.70 15.82 27.32
N PRO A 140 10.20 15.44 28.51
CA PRO A 140 10.30 16.24 29.72
C PRO A 140 11.77 16.51 30.11
N PRO A 141 12.07 17.64 30.77
CA PRO A 141 13.44 17.97 31.15
C PRO A 141 14.02 17.00 32.18
N ALA A 142 13.21 16.51 33.12
CA ALA A 142 13.63 15.56 34.14
C ALA A 142 13.49 14.09 33.68
N SER A 143 14.41 13.24 34.12
CA SER A 143 14.34 11.78 33.92
C SER A 143 13.14 11.16 34.63
N ASP A 144 12.49 10.19 34.00
CA ASP A 144 11.37 9.42 34.59
C ASP A 144 11.83 8.54 35.77
N ASN A 145 13.13 8.21 35.82
CA ASN A 145 13.72 7.36 36.85
C ASN A 145 14.78 8.10 37.66
N LEU A 146 14.84 7.77 38.95
CA LEU A 146 15.93 8.16 39.83
C LEU A 146 17.24 7.49 39.39
N TRP A 147 18.33 8.22 39.56
CA TRP A 147 19.68 7.75 39.26
C TRP A 147 20.21 6.84 40.37
N MET A 148 19.99 5.54 40.18
CA MET A 148 20.47 4.51 41.09
C MET A 148 21.70 3.81 40.50
N VAL A 149 22.86 4.05 41.08
CA VAL A 149 24.11 3.36 40.74
C VAL A 149 24.53 2.52 41.93
N SER A 150 24.78 1.23 41.70
CA SER A 150 25.21 0.31 42.75
C SER A 150 26.58 0.70 43.31
N SER A 151 26.79 0.47 44.61
CA SER A 151 28.08 0.74 45.27
C SER A 151 29.31 0.18 44.54
N PRO A 152 29.32 -1.09 44.04
CA PRO A 152 30.46 -1.60 43.28
C PRO A 152 30.68 -0.81 41.98
N LEU A 153 29.61 -0.53 41.24
CA LEU A 153 29.69 0.24 39.99
C LEU A 153 30.21 1.66 40.23
N ARG A 154 29.80 2.30 41.33
CA ARG A 154 30.35 3.60 41.75
C ARG A 154 31.84 3.54 42.03
N SER A 155 32.30 2.52 42.74
CA SER A 155 33.75 2.33 43.03
C SER A 155 34.56 2.09 41.75
N ASP A 156 33.98 1.38 40.79
CA ASP A 156 34.61 1.13 39.49
C ASP A 156 34.66 2.41 38.64
N PHE A 157 33.57 3.18 38.59
CA PHE A 157 33.58 4.50 37.93
C PHE A 157 34.57 5.45 38.60
N ALA A 158 34.62 5.51 39.94
CA ALA A 158 35.56 6.35 40.67
C ALA A 158 37.02 5.97 40.39
N ARG A 159 37.33 4.68 40.26
CA ARG A 159 38.67 4.19 39.91
C ARG A 159 39.09 4.59 38.50
N HIS A 160 38.20 4.45 37.52
CA HIS A 160 38.51 4.75 36.11
C HIS A 160 38.36 6.23 35.74
N LEU A 161 37.61 7.01 36.52
CA LEU A 161 37.50 8.47 36.40
C LEU A 161 38.52 9.22 37.28
N GLY A 162 39.25 8.51 38.14
CA GLY A 162 40.21 9.05 39.09
C GLY A 162 41.31 9.85 38.41
N ILE A 163 41.28 11.17 38.60
CA ILE A 163 42.12 12.18 37.94
C ILE A 163 43.63 12.04 38.24
N GLN A 164 44.03 11.19 39.19
CA GLN A 164 45.43 11.05 39.61
C GLN A 164 46.37 10.47 38.54
N GLN A 165 45.85 9.98 37.40
CA GLN A 165 46.62 9.37 36.31
C GLN A 165 46.48 10.07 34.96
N CYS A 166 45.92 11.29 34.92
CA CYS A 166 45.80 12.05 33.67
C CYS A 166 47.04 12.95 33.47
N ASP A 167 48.12 12.39 32.91
CA ASP A 167 49.23 13.23 32.42
C ASP A 167 48.80 13.97 31.15
N VAL A 168 48.62 15.28 31.29
CA VAL A 168 48.20 16.19 30.20
C VAL A 168 49.22 16.18 29.05
N GLU A 169 50.48 15.83 29.33
CA GLU A 169 51.56 15.75 28.34
C GLU A 169 51.62 14.42 27.59
N SER A 170 51.05 13.33 28.13
CA SER A 170 51.10 11.98 27.55
C SER A 170 49.84 11.60 26.76
N GLY A 171 48.78 12.43 26.81
CA GLY A 171 47.53 12.20 26.08
C GLY A 171 46.67 11.04 26.59
N ASP A 172 47.06 10.39 27.68
CA ASP A 172 46.46 9.16 28.18
C ASP A 172 45.36 9.44 29.22
N CYS A 173 44.38 10.27 28.84
CA CYS A 173 43.19 10.51 29.65
C CYS A 173 42.14 9.42 29.40
N PRO A 174 41.36 9.00 30.42
CA PRO A 174 40.26 8.07 30.24
C PRO A 174 39.28 8.65 29.22
N ASN A 175 39.02 7.88 28.17
CA ASN A 175 38.07 8.29 27.14
C ASN A 175 36.67 8.09 27.71
N VAL A 176 36.09 9.20 28.16
CA VAL A 176 34.73 9.28 28.69
C VAL A 176 33.85 9.93 27.64
N GLY A 177 32.69 9.35 27.40
CA GLY A 177 31.72 10.01 26.56
C GLY A 177 30.28 9.72 26.93
N ILE A 178 29.41 10.46 26.27
CA ILE A 178 27.98 10.34 26.39
C ILE A 178 27.43 9.85 25.06
N GLU A 179 26.52 8.89 25.11
CA GLU A 179 25.80 8.36 23.97
C GLU A 179 24.31 8.67 24.13
N PHE A 180 23.70 9.11 23.03
CA PHE A 180 22.28 9.43 22.97
C PHE A 180 21.57 8.38 22.12
N MET A 181 20.59 7.72 22.69
CA MET A 181 19.76 6.76 21.99
C MET A 181 18.33 7.26 21.99
N TYR A 182 17.75 7.42 20.81
CA TYR A 182 16.36 7.82 20.67
C TYR A 182 15.62 6.88 19.73
N SER A 183 14.34 6.67 20.04
CA SER A 183 13.46 5.84 19.21
C SER A 183 12.05 6.43 19.15
N PHE A 184 11.39 6.23 18.02
CA PHE A 184 10.05 6.75 17.74
C PHE A 184 9.16 5.61 17.28
N ALA A 185 8.05 5.41 17.99
CA ALA A 185 7.00 4.46 17.63
C ALA A 185 5.95 5.18 16.78
N ARG A 186 5.64 4.62 15.61
CA ARG A 186 4.66 5.15 14.66
C ARG A 186 3.40 4.29 14.64
N SER A 187 2.31 4.84 14.12
CA SER A 187 1.02 4.15 14.09
C SER A 187 1.01 2.91 13.19
N SER A 188 1.71 2.97 12.05
CA SER A 188 1.54 2.00 10.95
C SER A 188 2.87 1.34 10.52
N SER A 189 4.00 1.79 11.05
CA SER A 189 5.34 1.32 10.69
C SER A 189 6.13 0.80 11.90
N PRO A 190 7.15 -0.05 11.69
CA PRO A 190 8.05 -0.47 12.75
C PRO A 190 8.73 0.71 13.45
N ILE A 191 9.08 0.50 14.72
CA ILE A 191 9.76 1.47 15.59
C ILE A 191 11.09 1.86 14.93
N ALA A 192 11.27 3.16 14.70
CA ALA A 192 12.53 3.70 14.21
C ALA A 192 13.43 4.01 15.39
N SER A 193 14.63 3.47 15.44
CA SER A 193 15.59 3.70 16.52
C SER A 193 16.96 4.04 15.96
N LYS A 194 17.62 5.05 16.53
CA LYS A 194 18.99 5.42 16.18
C LYS A 194 19.79 5.74 17.42
N THR A 195 21.02 5.26 17.42
CA THR A 195 22.03 5.62 18.40
C THR A 195 22.95 6.66 17.78
N GLN A 196 23.00 7.85 18.36
CA GLN A 196 23.85 8.94 17.88
C GLN A 196 25.15 9.03 18.67
N SER A 197 26.21 9.33 17.92
CA SER A 197 27.62 9.27 18.29
C SER A 197 28.03 9.92 19.61
N ASN A 198 28.92 9.19 20.27
CA ASN A 198 29.87 9.51 21.32
C ASN A 198 30.33 10.98 21.42
N VAL A 199 29.70 11.74 22.30
CA VAL A 199 30.22 13.04 22.76
C VAL A 199 31.38 12.77 23.71
N VAL A 200 32.62 12.96 23.24
CA VAL A 200 33.79 12.82 24.13
C VAL A 200 33.86 14.03 25.06
N LEU A 201 33.89 13.76 26.36
CA LEU A 201 33.90 14.81 27.38
C LEU A 201 35.30 15.40 27.56
N LYS A 202 35.37 16.71 27.71
CA LYS A 202 36.60 17.44 28.07
C LYS A 202 36.92 17.22 29.55
N LEU A 203 38.21 17.33 29.90
CA LEU A 203 38.70 17.18 31.27
C LEU A 203 37.87 17.92 32.35
N PRO A 204 37.49 19.21 32.23
CA PRO A 204 36.69 19.89 33.25
C PRO A 204 35.29 19.29 33.43
N GLN A 205 34.68 18.75 32.37
CA GLN A 205 33.38 18.08 32.44
C GLN A 205 33.51 16.72 33.14
N VAL A 206 34.58 15.98 32.82
CA VAL A 206 34.91 14.71 33.47
C VAL A 206 35.15 14.91 34.97
N LYS A 207 35.88 15.96 35.39
CA LYS A 207 36.09 16.26 36.83
C LYS A 207 34.78 16.49 37.58
N LYS A 208 33.85 17.24 36.99
CA LYS A 208 32.53 17.48 37.58
C LYS A 208 31.74 16.17 37.75
N ILE A 209 31.69 15.34 36.71
CA ILE A 209 30.96 14.07 36.75
C ILE A 209 31.63 13.07 37.70
N ALA A 210 32.96 13.03 37.74
CA ALA A 210 33.73 12.17 38.65
C ALA A 210 33.42 12.46 40.13
N ALA A 211 33.16 13.71 40.49
CA ALA A 211 32.77 14.10 41.85
C ALA A 211 31.46 13.40 42.31
N LEU A 212 30.55 13.03 41.40
CA LEU A 212 29.30 12.33 41.76
C LEU A 212 29.52 10.87 42.17
N PHE A 213 30.62 10.27 41.71
CA PHE A 213 30.96 8.89 42.04
C PHE A 213 31.80 8.79 43.31
N ASN A 214 32.28 9.91 43.84
CA ASN A 214 33.00 9.97 45.10
C ASN A 214 32.01 10.03 46.29
N PRO A 215 32.10 9.12 47.29
CA PRO A 215 31.17 9.07 48.41
C PRO A 215 31.07 10.36 49.25
N THR A 216 32.11 11.21 49.27
CA THR A 216 32.10 12.46 50.05
C THR A 216 31.43 13.64 49.35
N THR A 217 31.24 13.57 48.02
CA THR A 217 30.65 14.66 47.21
C THR A 217 29.41 14.21 46.44
N GLN A 218 28.73 13.18 46.95
CA GLN A 218 27.63 12.48 46.29
C GLN A 218 26.37 13.34 46.09
N ASP A 219 26.11 14.28 47.00
CA ASP A 219 24.87 15.08 47.02
C ASP A 219 25.05 16.50 46.46
N VAL A 220 26.08 16.73 45.64
CA VAL A 220 26.34 18.04 45.02
C VAL A 220 25.62 18.15 43.68
N ALA A 221 24.79 19.19 43.52
CA ALA A 221 24.16 19.50 42.24
C ALA A 221 25.22 19.90 41.21
N ILE A 222 25.18 19.29 40.03
CA ILE A 222 26.20 19.46 38.99
C ILE A 222 25.57 19.83 37.67
N ASN A 223 26.14 20.84 37.01
CA ASN A 223 25.72 21.27 35.68
C ASN A 223 26.89 21.14 34.69
N VAL A 224 26.67 20.39 33.62
CA VAL A 224 27.63 20.13 32.54
C VAL A 224 27.03 20.61 31.23
N SER A 225 27.72 21.51 30.54
CA SER A 225 27.40 21.88 29.16
C SER A 225 28.09 20.93 28.21
N LEU A 226 27.40 20.44 27.19
CA LEU A 226 27.93 19.56 26.16
C LEU A 226 27.99 20.35 24.84
N PRO A 227 29.19 20.68 24.34
CA PRO A 227 29.32 21.47 23.12
C PRO A 227 28.92 20.65 21.89
N ALA A 228 28.03 21.22 21.06
CA ALA A 228 27.73 20.87 19.66
C ALA A 228 27.47 19.39 19.29
N ALA A 229 27.29 18.50 20.26
CA ALA A 229 27.31 17.06 19.99
C ALA A 229 25.92 16.41 20.00
N PHE A 230 24.89 17.14 20.44
CA PHE A 230 23.49 16.75 20.36
C PHE A 230 22.72 17.69 19.42
N ALA A 231 23.24 17.86 18.20
CA ALA A 231 22.63 18.72 17.18
C ALA A 231 21.14 18.44 16.90
N PRO A 232 20.65 17.19 16.78
CA PRO A 232 19.25 16.96 16.38
C PRO A 232 18.22 17.10 17.50
N ALA A 233 18.66 17.18 18.74
CA ALA A 233 17.76 17.38 19.87
C ALA A 233 17.39 18.84 20.12
N PHE A 234 18.15 19.74 19.48
CA PHE A 234 17.99 21.17 19.65
C PHE A 234 17.91 21.93 18.33
N HIS A 235 18.24 21.30 17.19
CA HIS A 235 17.73 21.41 15.80
C HIS A 235 18.87 21.12 14.80
N PRO A 236 18.83 20.02 14.02
CA PRO A 236 17.97 19.97 12.83
C PRO A 236 16.89 18.89 12.89
N TRP A 237 15.84 19.08 12.09
CA TRP A 237 14.74 18.13 11.93
C TRP A 237 15.24 16.72 11.57
N VAL A 238 14.41 15.72 11.85
CA VAL A 238 14.72 14.31 11.60
C VAL A 238 13.71 13.74 10.61
N GLU A 239 14.20 13.03 9.59
CA GLU A 239 13.34 12.29 8.68
C GLU A 239 13.22 10.84 9.14
N LEU A 240 11.99 10.35 9.29
CA LEU A 240 11.70 8.94 9.52
C LEU A 240 11.27 8.29 8.22
N ASP A 241 12.10 7.39 7.71
CA ASP A 241 11.77 6.63 6.52
C ASP A 241 10.74 5.52 6.83
N SER A 242 10.03 5.09 5.81
CA SER A 242 9.12 3.95 5.84
C SER A 242 9.80 2.66 6.32
N THR A 243 11.12 2.53 6.12
CA THR A 243 11.96 1.37 6.48
C THR A 243 12.49 1.39 7.92
N SER A 244 12.00 2.27 8.79
CA SER A 244 12.45 2.49 10.19
C SER A 244 13.84 3.10 10.37
N ASP A 245 14.47 3.54 9.28
CA ASP A 245 15.70 4.30 9.35
C ASP A 245 15.44 5.77 9.68
N ILE A 246 16.34 6.33 10.49
CA ILE A 246 16.33 7.73 10.89
C ILE A 246 17.42 8.47 10.10
N LYS A 247 17.01 9.32 9.16
CA LYS A 247 17.93 10.17 8.38
C LYS A 247 18.10 11.51 9.10
N LEU A 248 19.36 11.86 9.30
CA LEU A 248 19.75 13.15 9.85
C LEU A 248 20.17 14.02 8.66
N PRO A 249 19.61 15.21 8.47
CA PRO A 249 20.08 16.13 7.44
C PRO A 249 21.52 16.54 7.75
N ASN A 250 22.32 16.77 6.71
CA ASN A 250 23.65 17.36 6.85
C ASN A 250 23.49 18.73 7.52
N SER A 251 23.98 18.86 8.74
CA SER A 251 23.87 20.10 9.51
C SER A 251 24.95 21.07 9.07
N ASP A 252 24.55 22.23 8.54
CA ASP A 252 25.24 23.48 8.83
C ASP A 252 25.32 23.63 10.36
N HIS A 253 26.52 23.89 10.87
CA HIS A 253 26.85 23.90 12.29
C HIS A 253 26.04 24.94 13.09
N THR A 254 24.84 24.59 13.55
CA THR A 254 24.17 25.36 14.60
C THR A 254 24.67 24.89 15.96
N GLN A 255 25.39 25.79 16.65
CA GLN A 255 25.99 25.55 17.96
C GLN A 255 24.92 25.55 19.07
N ASN A 256 24.06 24.53 19.11
CA ASN A 256 23.16 24.36 20.24
C ASN A 256 23.84 23.49 21.30
N GLU A 257 24.06 24.06 22.48
CA GLU A 257 24.66 23.38 23.63
C GLU A 257 23.59 22.61 24.40
N ALA A 258 23.83 21.32 24.66
CA ALA A 258 23.00 20.55 25.57
C ALA A 258 23.45 20.81 27.01
N HIS A 259 22.52 20.93 27.94
CA HIS A 259 22.81 21.02 29.37
C HIS A 259 22.33 19.76 30.07
N LEU A 260 23.24 19.15 30.80
CA LEU A 260 22.98 18.01 31.64
C LEU A 260 23.19 18.43 33.09
N SER A 261 22.13 18.39 33.90
CA SER A 261 22.17 18.72 35.32
C SER A 261 21.79 17.53 36.20
N TYR A 262 22.51 17.34 37.31
CA TYR A 262 22.15 16.39 38.35
C TYR A 262 21.55 17.13 39.54
N ARG A 263 20.38 16.67 39.98
CA ARG A 263 19.66 17.17 41.15
C ARG A 263 19.66 16.12 42.26
N PRO A 264 20.28 16.39 43.42
CA PRO A 264 20.14 15.53 44.59
C PRO A 264 18.71 15.63 45.13
N GLY A 265 18.20 14.55 45.73
CA GLY A 265 16.90 14.51 46.39
C GLY A 265 16.97 15.04 47.81
N ASP A 266 15.98 15.83 48.21
CA ASP A 266 15.98 16.53 49.51
C ASP A 266 15.81 15.62 50.74
N LEU A 267 15.23 14.43 50.56
CA LEU A 267 14.79 13.57 51.68
C LEU A 267 15.69 12.37 51.95
N MET A 268 16.54 11.95 51.00
CA MET A 268 17.39 10.76 51.14
C MET A 268 18.74 10.98 50.46
N THR A 269 19.81 10.92 51.24
CA THR A 269 21.21 11.02 50.75
C THR A 269 21.50 9.94 49.72
N GLY A 270 22.09 10.32 48.59
CA GLY A 270 22.47 9.40 47.54
C GLY A 270 21.39 9.01 46.54
N LEU A 271 20.17 9.57 46.65
CA LEU A 271 19.15 9.52 45.62
C LEU A 271 19.05 10.87 44.92
N GLY A 272 18.99 10.87 43.59
CA GLY A 272 18.85 12.06 42.78
C GLY A 272 18.42 11.71 41.37
N PHE A 273 18.25 12.69 40.50
CA PHE A 273 17.85 12.49 39.12
C PHE A 273 18.61 13.43 38.18
N TRP A 274 18.69 13.02 36.91
CA TRP A 274 19.28 13.84 35.87
C TRP A 274 18.21 14.60 35.10
N GLU A 275 18.55 15.84 34.73
CA GLU A 275 17.78 16.71 33.87
C GLU A 275 18.58 16.99 32.60
N VAL A 276 17.91 17.00 31.46
CA VAL A 276 18.46 17.34 30.16
C VAL A 276 17.67 18.49 29.59
N ASP A 277 18.34 19.60 29.31
CA ASP A 277 17.68 20.81 28.82
C ASP A 277 18.54 21.62 27.86
N ASN A 278 17.91 22.57 27.18
CA ASN A 278 18.54 23.62 26.40
C ASN A 278 18.45 24.95 27.17
N LYS A 279 19.56 25.70 27.20
CA LYS A 279 19.65 27.05 27.80
C LYS A 279 18.53 28.00 27.37
N MET A 280 17.99 27.83 26.17
CA MET A 280 17.00 28.73 25.59
C MET A 280 15.64 28.68 26.31
N SER A 281 15.33 27.59 27.02
CA SER A 281 14.07 27.44 27.76
C SER A 281 14.19 26.35 28.84
N PRO A 282 14.67 26.69 30.05
CA PRO A 282 15.03 25.75 31.14
C PRO A 282 13.84 24.96 31.77
N GLN A 283 12.69 24.90 31.09
CA GLN A 283 11.51 24.13 31.46
C GLN A 283 10.90 23.38 30.28
N SER A 284 11.45 23.52 29.07
CA SER A 284 10.84 23.00 27.85
C SER A 284 11.30 21.59 27.49
N GLY A 285 12.29 21.04 28.20
CA GLY A 285 12.84 19.72 27.92
C GLY A 285 13.44 19.61 26.51
N VAL A 286 13.46 18.39 25.96
CA VAL A 286 14.14 18.10 24.69
C VAL A 286 13.13 17.89 23.57
N GLY A 287 13.15 18.75 22.53
CA GLY A 287 12.17 18.72 21.44
C GLY A 287 12.78 18.31 20.09
N PHE A 288 12.19 17.31 19.44
CA PHE A 288 12.54 16.88 18.10
C PHE A 288 11.47 17.30 17.09
N ARG A 289 11.86 18.02 16.02
CA ARG A 289 11.02 18.16 14.83
C ARG A 289 11.18 16.94 13.94
N ILE A 290 10.07 16.27 13.65
CA ILE A 290 10.05 15.02 12.92
C ILE A 290 9.20 15.17 11.66
N ALA A 291 9.77 14.76 10.54
CA ALA A 291 9.06 14.49 9.31
C ALA A 291 8.94 12.98 9.14
N SER A 292 7.73 12.44 9.30
CA SER A 292 7.46 11.01 9.14
C SER A 292 6.80 10.77 7.79
N SER A 293 7.45 9.96 6.93
CA SER A 293 6.93 9.67 5.60
C SER A 293 5.58 8.94 5.68
N MET A 294 4.66 9.35 4.81
CA MET A 294 3.39 8.65 4.64
C MET A 294 3.64 7.24 4.13
N VAL A 295 2.78 6.32 4.53
CA VAL A 295 2.88 4.92 4.11
C VAL A 295 1.59 4.46 3.45
N PRO A 296 1.66 3.51 2.50
CA PRO A 296 0.46 2.84 2.01
C PRO A 296 -0.33 2.25 3.18
N PRO A 297 -1.67 2.32 3.19
CA PRO A 297 -2.50 1.77 4.25
C PRO A 297 -2.27 0.26 4.34
N VAL A 298 -1.54 -0.16 5.37
CA VAL A 298 -1.28 -1.57 5.63
C VAL A 298 -2.47 -2.11 6.43
N SER A 299 -3.15 -3.13 5.91
CA SER A 299 -4.12 -3.90 6.69
C SER A 299 -3.46 -4.36 7.99
N ARG A 300 -4.12 -4.14 9.13
CA ARG A 300 -3.63 -4.32 10.52
C ARG A 300 -3.14 -5.73 10.89
N SER A 301 -3.04 -6.64 9.92
CA SER A 301 -2.61 -8.03 10.06
C SER A 301 -1.25 -8.27 9.38
N GLY A 302 -0.18 -8.30 10.17
CA GLY A 302 0.96 -9.20 9.91
C GLY A 302 2.24 -8.60 9.31
N ARG A 303 3.16 -8.22 10.21
CA ARG A 303 4.62 -8.51 10.20
C ARG A 303 5.34 -8.63 8.83
N SER A 304 6.16 -7.63 8.53
CA SER A 304 7.56 -7.76 8.07
C SER A 304 7.91 -8.92 7.11
N SER A 305 7.49 -8.80 5.85
CA SER A 305 8.14 -9.35 4.63
C SER A 305 7.36 -8.87 3.40
N GLN A 306 7.35 -7.55 3.20
CA GLN A 306 6.39 -6.91 2.31
C GLN A 306 6.74 -7.01 0.82
N SER A 307 8.00 -7.23 0.43
CA SER A 307 8.35 -7.26 -1.00
C SER A 307 8.00 -8.59 -1.69
N GLY A 308 8.21 -9.73 -1.02
CA GLY A 308 7.99 -11.08 -1.58
C GLY A 308 6.51 -11.50 -1.66
N THR A 309 5.70 -11.11 -0.68
CA THR A 309 4.28 -11.47 -0.64
C THR A 309 3.47 -10.69 -1.68
N VAL A 310 3.79 -9.41 -1.86
CA VAL A 310 3.12 -8.54 -2.83
C VAL A 310 3.44 -8.96 -4.26
N ILE A 311 4.71 -9.25 -4.58
CA ILE A 311 5.08 -9.72 -5.92
C ILE A 311 4.44 -11.09 -6.24
N GLY A 312 4.39 -12.00 -5.26
CA GLY A 312 3.71 -13.29 -5.41
C GLY A 312 2.22 -13.16 -5.65
N LEU A 313 1.53 -12.31 -4.89
CA LEU A 313 0.11 -12.01 -5.09
C LEU A 313 -0.14 -11.39 -6.47
N TYR A 314 0.69 -10.43 -6.90
CA TYR A 314 0.60 -9.80 -8.21
C TYR A 314 0.74 -10.81 -9.36
N LEU A 315 1.80 -11.63 -9.33
CA LEU A 315 2.01 -12.68 -10.32
C LEU A 315 0.85 -13.69 -10.34
N GLY A 316 0.31 -14.05 -9.16
CA GLY A 316 -0.88 -14.90 -9.05
C GLY A 316 -2.13 -14.28 -9.68
N VAL A 317 -2.36 -12.99 -9.47
CA VAL A 317 -3.49 -12.24 -10.07
C VAL A 317 -3.35 -12.20 -11.59
N ILE A 318 -2.19 -11.81 -12.12
CA ILE A 318 -1.95 -11.78 -13.58
C ILE A 318 -2.13 -13.16 -14.19
N TRP A 319 -1.55 -14.19 -13.58
CA TRP A 319 -1.66 -15.56 -14.07
C TRP A 319 -3.11 -16.03 -14.12
N SER A 320 -3.89 -15.72 -13.08
CA SER A 320 -5.31 -16.03 -13.02
C SER A 320 -6.10 -15.32 -14.13
N ILE A 321 -5.83 -14.03 -14.36
CA ILE A 321 -6.46 -13.23 -15.43
C ILE A 321 -6.09 -13.78 -16.81
N GLY A 322 -4.81 -14.11 -17.04
CA GLY A 322 -4.36 -14.73 -18.29
C GLY A 322 -5.03 -16.08 -18.54
N LYS A 323 -5.25 -16.88 -17.49
CA LYS A 323 -5.96 -18.15 -17.58
C LYS A 323 -7.44 -17.95 -17.94
N ILE A 324 -8.11 -16.99 -17.30
CA ILE A 324 -9.51 -16.65 -17.60
C ILE A 324 -9.64 -16.15 -19.05
N LEU A 325 -8.75 -15.25 -19.49
CA LEU A 325 -8.73 -14.74 -20.87
C LEU A 325 -8.51 -15.88 -21.87
N ARG A 326 -7.62 -16.83 -21.55
CA ARG A 326 -7.44 -18.03 -22.38
C ARG A 326 -8.70 -18.88 -22.44
N MET A 327 -9.42 -19.04 -21.32
CA MET A 327 -10.68 -19.79 -21.29
C MET A 327 -11.78 -19.15 -22.15
N THR A 328 -11.83 -17.82 -22.28
CA THR A 328 -12.86 -17.16 -23.11
C THR A 328 -12.62 -17.30 -24.60
N PHE A 329 -11.35 -17.32 -25.04
CA PHE A 329 -11.00 -17.40 -26.46
C PHE A 329 -10.62 -18.81 -26.96
N ALA A 330 -10.25 -19.72 -26.05
CA ALA A 330 -9.92 -21.09 -26.43
C ALA A 330 -11.17 -21.86 -26.87
N GLY A 331 -11.05 -22.64 -27.94
CA GLY A 331 -12.10 -23.55 -28.39
C GLY A 331 -13.30 -22.88 -29.05
N ILE A 332 -13.22 -21.60 -29.45
CA ILE A 332 -14.29 -20.92 -30.22
C ILE A 332 -14.62 -21.71 -31.50
N SER A 333 -13.61 -22.23 -32.21
CA SER A 333 -13.81 -23.01 -33.43
C SER A 333 -14.65 -24.27 -33.21
N GLN A 334 -14.53 -24.93 -32.06
CA GLN A 334 -15.31 -26.13 -31.74
C GLN A 334 -16.80 -25.82 -31.49
N ARG A 335 -17.11 -24.60 -31.07
CA ARG A 335 -18.48 -24.15 -30.78
C ARG A 335 -19.23 -23.67 -32.02
N MET A 336 -18.54 -23.50 -33.14
CA MET A 336 -19.10 -22.98 -34.39
C MET A 336 -20.36 -23.73 -34.84
N ILE A 337 -20.40 -25.05 -34.69
CA ILE A 337 -21.53 -25.91 -35.08
C ILE A 337 -22.84 -25.50 -34.36
N PHE A 338 -22.75 -25.03 -33.12
CA PHE A 338 -23.91 -24.66 -32.29
C PHE A 338 -24.18 -23.15 -32.28
N GLN A 339 -23.19 -22.34 -32.69
CA GLN A 339 -23.27 -20.87 -32.65
C GLN A 339 -23.58 -20.24 -34.01
N GLU A 340 -23.31 -20.95 -35.11
CA GLU A 340 -23.58 -20.48 -36.47
C GLU A 340 -24.79 -21.21 -37.06
N LEU A 341 -25.95 -21.07 -36.40
CA LEU A 341 -27.24 -21.60 -36.85
C LEU A 341 -28.04 -20.49 -37.54
N SER A 342 -28.49 -20.72 -38.78
CA SER A 342 -29.23 -19.73 -39.58
C SER A 342 -30.57 -19.36 -38.95
N ASP A 343 -31.37 -20.36 -38.59
CA ASP A 343 -32.64 -20.18 -37.89
C ASP A 343 -32.68 -21.05 -36.65
N THR A 344 -33.15 -20.47 -35.54
CA THR A 344 -33.22 -21.11 -34.22
C THR A 344 -34.64 -21.14 -33.66
N GLU A 345 -35.63 -20.63 -34.41
CA GLU A 345 -37.01 -20.50 -33.94
C GLU A 345 -37.63 -21.85 -33.57
N LEU A 346 -37.53 -22.84 -34.45
CA LEU A 346 -38.08 -24.19 -34.22
C LEU A 346 -37.45 -24.88 -33.00
N LEU A 347 -36.13 -24.78 -32.83
CA LEU A 347 -35.42 -25.33 -31.66
C LEU A 347 -35.81 -24.61 -30.37
N ARG A 348 -36.01 -23.29 -30.43
CA ARG A 348 -36.45 -22.50 -29.28
C ARG A 348 -37.90 -22.81 -28.92
N ASP A 349 -38.76 -23.04 -29.91
CA ASP A 349 -40.14 -23.45 -29.70
C ASP A 349 -40.25 -24.84 -29.10
N LEU A 350 -39.36 -25.76 -29.47
CA LEU A 350 -39.20 -27.05 -28.79
C LEU A 350 -38.86 -26.87 -27.31
N CYS A 351 -37.87 -26.02 -26.98
CA CYS A 351 -37.53 -25.69 -25.60
C CYS A 351 -38.70 -25.04 -24.85
N ASN A 352 -39.43 -24.12 -25.49
CA ASN A 352 -40.63 -23.50 -24.94
C ASN A 352 -41.74 -24.54 -24.71
N GLY A 353 -41.88 -25.52 -25.60
CA GLY A 353 -42.77 -26.66 -25.45
C GLY A 353 -42.47 -27.50 -24.21
N ILE A 354 -41.19 -27.73 -23.91
CA ILE A 354 -40.77 -28.39 -22.66
C ILE A 354 -41.20 -27.57 -21.43
N TYR A 355 -41.01 -26.25 -21.46
CA TYR A 355 -41.46 -25.37 -20.38
C TYR A 355 -42.98 -25.37 -20.21
N ILE A 356 -43.74 -25.35 -21.30
CA ILE A 356 -45.20 -25.40 -21.28
C ILE A 356 -45.69 -26.74 -20.72
N ALA A 357 -45.13 -27.87 -21.15
CA ALA A 357 -45.46 -29.20 -20.63
C ALA A 357 -45.24 -29.28 -19.12
N ARG A 358 -44.13 -28.73 -18.62
CA ARG A 358 -43.84 -28.61 -17.19
C ARG A 358 -44.86 -27.76 -16.43
N ILE A 359 -45.23 -26.60 -16.97
CA ILE A 359 -46.23 -25.70 -16.35
C ILE A 359 -47.59 -26.40 -16.26
N ASN A 360 -47.96 -27.17 -17.28
CA ASN A 360 -49.19 -27.94 -17.33
C ASN A 360 -49.15 -29.21 -16.45
N GLY A 361 -47.97 -29.57 -15.91
CA GLY A 361 -47.78 -30.78 -15.12
C GLY A 361 -47.76 -32.08 -15.92
N ASP A 362 -47.67 -32.00 -17.26
CA ASP A 362 -47.55 -33.17 -18.13
C ASP A 362 -46.09 -33.63 -18.22
N LEU A 363 -45.72 -34.45 -17.24
CA LEU A 363 -44.35 -34.96 -17.07
C LEU A 363 -43.92 -35.92 -18.16
N VAL A 364 -44.87 -36.60 -18.83
CA VAL A 364 -44.57 -37.55 -19.91
C VAL A 364 -44.16 -36.77 -21.15
N THR A 365 -44.95 -35.74 -21.51
CA THR A 365 -44.63 -34.87 -22.64
C THR A 365 -43.35 -34.06 -22.39
N GLU A 366 -43.12 -33.59 -21.15
CA GLU A 366 -41.85 -32.94 -20.76
C GLU A 366 -40.65 -33.87 -21.04
N TYR A 367 -40.77 -35.14 -20.65
CA TYR A 367 -39.71 -36.14 -20.82
C TYR A 367 -39.46 -36.44 -22.31
N THR A 368 -40.52 -36.64 -23.10
CA THR A 368 -40.37 -36.97 -24.53
C THR A 368 -39.75 -35.81 -25.32
N LEU A 369 -40.23 -34.58 -25.12
CA LEU A 369 -39.71 -33.39 -25.80
C LEU A 369 -38.23 -33.11 -25.44
N TYR A 370 -37.82 -33.38 -24.19
CA TYR A 370 -36.42 -33.26 -23.81
C TYR A 370 -35.52 -34.25 -24.57
N TYR A 371 -35.93 -35.52 -24.72
CA TYR A 371 -35.13 -36.50 -25.47
C TYR A 371 -35.12 -36.22 -26.97
N GLU A 372 -36.18 -35.61 -27.51
CA GLU A 372 -36.19 -35.10 -28.88
C GLU A 372 -35.15 -33.99 -29.06
N LEU A 373 -35.08 -33.03 -28.14
CA LEU A 373 -34.04 -31.99 -28.13
C LEU A 373 -32.63 -32.61 -28.09
N VAL A 374 -32.40 -33.58 -27.21
CA VAL A 374 -31.10 -34.29 -27.12
C VAL A 374 -30.77 -35.03 -28.41
N HIS A 375 -31.76 -35.64 -29.05
CA HIS A 375 -31.57 -36.35 -30.32
C HIS A 375 -31.08 -35.41 -31.42
N ILE A 376 -31.70 -34.22 -31.54
CA ILE A 376 -31.28 -33.18 -32.48
C ILE A 376 -29.85 -32.72 -32.18
N TYR A 377 -29.53 -32.39 -30.92
CA TYR A 377 -28.18 -31.94 -30.54
C TYR A 377 -27.09 -33.02 -30.69
N ARG A 378 -27.45 -34.30 -30.76
CA ARG A 378 -26.51 -35.41 -30.94
C ARG A 378 -26.09 -35.60 -32.40
N SER A 379 -26.92 -35.15 -33.36
CA SER A 379 -26.63 -35.27 -34.79
C SER A 379 -26.47 -33.89 -35.43
N PRO A 380 -25.25 -33.49 -35.83
CA PRO A 380 -25.03 -32.19 -36.46
C PRO A 380 -25.77 -32.04 -37.79
N GLU A 381 -26.03 -33.14 -38.49
CA GLU A 381 -26.80 -33.15 -39.73
C GLU A 381 -28.27 -32.81 -39.49
N LEU A 382 -28.89 -33.42 -38.48
CA LEU A 382 -30.27 -33.11 -38.09
C LEU A 382 -30.37 -31.68 -37.55
N LEU A 383 -29.43 -31.25 -36.71
CA LEU A 383 -29.36 -29.87 -36.22
C LEU A 383 -29.27 -28.86 -37.37
N PHE A 384 -28.47 -29.17 -38.39
CA PHE A 384 -28.36 -28.37 -39.60
C PHE A 384 -29.68 -28.34 -40.37
N GLU A 385 -30.32 -29.48 -40.61
CA GLU A 385 -31.61 -29.54 -41.32
C GLU A 385 -32.72 -28.76 -40.63
N VAL A 386 -32.83 -28.90 -39.30
CA VAL A 386 -33.81 -28.19 -38.47
C VAL A 386 -33.55 -26.67 -38.47
N SER A 387 -32.29 -26.25 -38.60
CA SER A 387 -31.90 -24.83 -38.59
C SER A 387 -31.88 -24.15 -39.97
N LYS A 388 -32.08 -24.89 -41.07
CA LYS A 388 -32.19 -24.30 -42.43
C LYS A 388 -33.37 -23.32 -42.56
N GLY A 389 -34.44 -23.53 -41.79
CA GLY A 389 -35.66 -22.73 -41.85
C GLY A 389 -36.28 -22.67 -43.26
N LYS A 390 -36.99 -21.57 -43.58
CA LYS A 390 -37.65 -21.35 -44.89
C LYS A 390 -36.72 -20.73 -45.96
N GLN A 391 -35.40 -20.85 -45.82
CA GLN A 391 -34.46 -20.11 -46.67
C GLN A 391 -34.10 -20.87 -47.96
N PRO A 392 -34.15 -20.23 -49.15
CA PRO A 392 -33.90 -20.91 -50.42
C PRO A 392 -32.43 -21.31 -50.67
N LEU A 393 -31.47 -20.82 -49.87
CA LEU A 393 -30.02 -21.04 -50.04
C LEU A 393 -29.30 -21.41 -48.73
N ALA A 394 -30.01 -22.05 -47.80
CA ALA A 394 -29.54 -22.35 -46.45
C ALA A 394 -28.24 -23.18 -46.37
N TYR A 395 -27.82 -23.85 -47.46
CA TYR A 395 -26.61 -24.67 -47.50
C TYR A 395 -25.29 -23.86 -47.55
N LEU A 396 -25.34 -22.57 -47.86
CA LEU A 396 -24.18 -21.68 -47.91
C LEU A 396 -23.83 -21.04 -46.56
N GLY A 397 -24.66 -21.25 -45.52
CA GLY A 397 -24.44 -20.64 -44.20
C GLY A 397 -24.54 -19.11 -44.20
N TYR A 398 -25.09 -18.50 -45.25
CA TYR A 398 -25.29 -17.06 -45.34
C TYR A 398 -26.65 -16.71 -45.94
N TRP A 399 -27.18 -15.57 -45.51
CA TRP A 399 -28.45 -15.01 -45.96
C TRP A 399 -28.34 -14.62 -47.45
N SER A 400 -29.23 -15.14 -48.30
CA SER A 400 -29.44 -14.52 -49.61
C SER A 400 -30.20 -13.22 -49.39
N HIS A 401 -29.53 -12.07 -49.52
CA HIS A 401 -30.27 -10.82 -49.69
C HIS A 401 -31.03 -10.95 -51.00
N ARG A 402 -32.36 -10.94 -50.93
CA ARG A 402 -33.22 -10.96 -52.12
C ARG A 402 -32.85 -9.72 -52.94
N ASP A 403 -32.21 -9.94 -54.08
CA ASP A 403 -31.92 -8.88 -55.03
C ASP A 403 -33.22 -8.12 -55.35
N ASN A 404 -33.14 -6.79 -55.31
CA ASN A 404 -34.17 -5.84 -55.77
C ASN A 404 -35.59 -5.98 -55.18
N THR A 405 -35.84 -5.31 -54.05
CA THR A 405 -37.03 -4.47 -53.94
C THR A 405 -36.62 -3.10 -53.40
N PRO A 406 -36.80 -1.99 -54.14
CA PRO A 406 -36.66 -0.68 -53.56
C PRO A 406 -37.82 -0.45 -52.59
N ASN A 407 -37.49 -0.02 -51.38
CA ASN A 407 -38.39 0.58 -50.40
C ASN A 407 -39.45 -0.36 -49.78
N LEU A 408 -39.12 -1.02 -48.67
CA LEU A 408 -40.08 -1.40 -47.61
C LEU A 408 -39.34 -1.94 -46.38
N TRP A 409 -38.64 -1.05 -45.65
CA TRP A 409 -38.32 -1.28 -44.24
C TRP A 409 -38.71 0.00 -43.47
N PRO A 410 -39.58 -0.08 -42.44
CA PRO A 410 -39.91 1.07 -41.62
C PRO A 410 -38.66 1.54 -40.87
N GLY A 411 -38.33 2.81 -41.01
CA GLY A 411 -37.07 3.42 -40.57
C GLY A 411 -36.92 3.62 -39.07
N SER A 412 -36.94 2.54 -38.26
CA SER A 412 -36.74 2.66 -36.81
C SER A 412 -35.44 2.07 -36.25
N PHE A 413 -34.68 1.26 -37.00
CA PHE A 413 -33.44 0.64 -36.48
C PHE A 413 -32.14 1.18 -37.08
N ALA A 414 -32.21 2.03 -38.11
CA ALA A 414 -31.05 2.74 -38.67
C ALA A 414 -30.56 3.94 -37.80
N ALA A 415 -31.00 4.04 -36.55
CA ALA A 415 -30.67 5.14 -35.64
C ALA A 415 -29.38 4.87 -34.84
N HIS A 416 -29.03 3.63 -34.52
CA HIS A 416 -27.88 3.35 -33.66
C HIS A 416 -26.51 3.43 -34.36
N GLY A 417 -26.45 3.19 -35.67
CA GLY A 417 -25.23 3.41 -36.46
C GLY A 417 -24.97 4.88 -36.81
N ARG A 418 -25.99 5.74 -36.74
CA ARG A 418 -25.88 7.17 -37.11
C ARG A 418 -25.25 8.04 -36.01
N LEU A 419 -25.46 7.71 -34.74
CA LEU A 419 -24.93 8.48 -33.60
C LEU A 419 -23.39 8.56 -33.56
N CYS A 420 -22.72 7.53 -34.09
CA CYS A 420 -21.25 7.48 -34.14
C CYS A 420 -20.68 8.13 -35.41
N ASP A 421 -21.40 8.10 -36.53
CA ASP A 421 -20.94 8.71 -37.78
C ASP A 421 -21.24 10.23 -37.82
N GLU A 422 -22.30 10.70 -37.16
CA GLU A 422 -22.58 12.14 -37.00
C GLU A 422 -21.57 12.85 -36.09
N SER A 423 -21.12 12.23 -35.00
CA SER A 423 -20.10 12.83 -34.11
C SER A 423 -18.71 12.92 -34.77
N LEU A 424 -18.40 12.02 -35.71
CA LEU A 424 -17.16 12.08 -36.51
C LEU A 424 -17.26 13.03 -37.72
N ARG A 425 -18.45 13.22 -38.32
CA ARG A 425 -18.67 14.22 -39.38
C ARG A 425 -18.67 15.65 -38.85
N LEU A 426 -19.24 15.89 -37.67
CA LEU A 426 -19.23 17.22 -37.05
C LEU A 426 -17.80 17.70 -36.68
N ARG A 427 -16.83 16.79 -36.52
CA ARG A 427 -15.41 17.13 -36.32
C ARG A 427 -14.61 17.36 -37.61
N ARG A 428 -15.11 16.96 -38.78
CA ARG A 428 -14.46 17.21 -40.09
C ARG A 428 -15.03 18.41 -40.85
N GLY A 429 -16.17 18.94 -40.42
CA GLY A 429 -16.81 20.12 -41.02
C GLY A 429 -16.32 21.47 -40.49
N SER A 430 -15.36 21.52 -39.57
CA SER A 430 -14.86 22.76 -38.95
C SER A 430 -13.39 23.08 -39.29
N SER A 431 -12.90 22.57 -40.42
CA SER A 431 -11.60 22.95 -40.99
C SER A 431 -11.69 23.09 -42.51
N GLN A 432 -12.44 24.10 -42.95
CA GLN A 432 -12.23 24.78 -44.23
C GLN A 432 -12.45 26.26 -44.02
#